data_AF-A0A9N9EN35-F1
#
_entry.id   AF-A0A9N9EN35-F1
#
_cell.length_a   1.000
_cell.length_b   1.000
_cell.length_c   1.000
_cell.angle_alpha   90.00
_cell.angle_beta   90.00
_cell.angle_gamma   90.00
#
_symmetry.space_group_name_H-M   'P 1'
#
loop_
_entity.id
_entity.type
_entity.pdbx_description
1 polymer ?
#
loop_
_entity_poly.entity_id
_entity_poly.type
_entity_poly.pdbx_seq_one_letter_code
_entity_poly.pdbx_strand_id
1 'polypeptide(L)'
;MATKEKVIQGYDVTLEFLMEAKKKLEDWEEENGGRLNELTKELRKLKSQIRCEKDEKKRKILERNEEDLEKERVELENEKKKLEDDKKEWGNTFKKFVGE
;
A
#
# COMPACT_ATOMS: atom_id res chain seq x y z
N MET A 1 3.30 28.13 28.79
CA MET A 1 2.57 28.61 27.59
C MET A 1 3.43 28.32 26.37
N ALA A 2 2.89 27.65 25.34
CA ALA A 2 3.54 27.63 24.04
C ALA A 2 3.46 29.06 23.46
N THR A 3 4.58 29.59 22.96
CA THR A 3 4.60 30.87 22.24
C THR A 3 3.91 30.70 20.88
N LYS A 4 3.27 31.74 20.35
CA LYS A 4 2.57 31.70 19.06
C LYS A 4 3.45 31.14 17.93
N GLU A 5 4.74 31.46 17.94
CA GLU A 5 5.74 30.95 16.98
C GLU A 5 5.92 29.42 17.04
N LYS A 6 5.90 28.81 18.23
CA LYS A 6 6.02 27.35 18.37
C LYS A 6 4.78 26.62 17.85
N VAL A 7 3.61 27.27 17.92
CA VAL A 7 2.36 26.72 17.39
C VAL A 7 2.36 26.76 15.86
N ILE A 8 2.83 27.87 15.27
CA ILE A 8 2.97 28.03 13.81
C ILE A 8 3.98 27.00 13.25
N GLN A 9 5.15 26.88 13.89
CA GLN A 9 6.16 25.90 13.48
C GLN A 9 5.65 24.44 13.56
N GLY A 10 4.88 24.09 14.59
CA GLY A 10 4.28 22.76 14.71
C GLY A 10 3.23 22.49 13.62
N TYR A 11 2.47 23.51 13.22
CA TYR A 11 1.50 23.43 12.13
C TYR A 11 2.18 23.19 10.78
N ASP A 12 3.20 23.98 10.44
CA ASP A 12 3.91 23.88 9.16
C ASP A 12 4.56 22.50 8.99
N VAL A 13 5.22 22.01 10.04
CA VAL A 13 5.84 20.67 10.03
C VAL A 13 4.79 19.56 9.84
N THR A 14 3.66 19.65 10.53
CA THR A 14 2.58 18.64 10.39
C THR A 14 1.96 18.67 9.00
N LEU A 15 1.81 19.86 8.40
CA LEU A 15 1.32 20.04 7.04
C LEU A 15 2.30 19.45 6.01
N GLU A 16 3.59 19.70 6.16
CA GLU A 16 4.65 19.15 5.31
C GLU A 16 4.62 17.62 5.31
N PHE A 17 4.58 16.99 6.48
CA PHE A 17 4.51 15.52 6.58
C PHE A 17 3.23 14.94 5.97
N LEU A 18 2.10 15.62 6.13
CA LEU A 18 0.84 15.19 5.50
C LEU A 18 0.92 15.29 3.96
N MET A 19 1.53 16.35 3.43
CA MET A 19 1.73 16.48 1.98
C MET A 19 2.69 15.43 1.45
N GLU A 20 3.78 15.15 2.16
CA GLU A 20 4.74 14.12 1.79
C GLU A 20 4.10 12.72 1.81
N ALA A 21 3.31 12.39 2.83
CA ALA A 21 2.60 11.12 2.92
C ALA A 21 1.57 10.94 1.78
N LYS A 22 0.85 12.02 1.42
CA LYS A 22 -0.06 12.01 0.26
C LYS A 22 0.70 11.74 -1.03
N LYS A 23 1.81 12.44 -1.25
CA LYS A 23 2.62 12.30 -2.45
C LYS A 23 3.19 10.88 -2.57
N LYS A 24 3.75 10.32 -1.50
CA LYS A 24 4.25 8.94 -1.51
C LYS A 24 3.17 7.92 -1.87
N LEU A 25 1.95 8.10 -1.38
CA LEU A 25 0.83 7.24 -1.73
C LEU A 25 0.43 7.39 -3.21
N GLU A 26 0.40 8.62 -3.73
CA GLU A 26 0.10 8.90 -5.14
C GLU A 26 1.17 8.30 -6.07
N ASP A 27 2.45 8.54 -5.78
CA ASP A 27 3.59 7.99 -6.52
C ASP A 27 3.53 6.44 -6.50
N TRP A 28 3.23 5.84 -5.35
CA TRP A 28 3.07 4.38 -5.23
C TRP A 28 1.88 3.86 -6.06
N GLU A 29 0.74 4.57 -6.09
CA GLU A 29 -0.41 4.17 -6.89
C GLU A 29 -0.15 4.25 -8.39
N GLU A 30 0.62 5.25 -8.83
CA GLU A 30 1.04 5.39 -10.23
C GLU A 30 1.99 4.26 -10.64
N GLU A 31 2.97 3.92 -9.81
CA GLU A 31 3.97 2.90 -10.10
C GLU A 31 3.43 1.47 -9.96
N ASN A 32 2.66 1.20 -8.89
CA ASN A 32 2.32 -0.17 -8.45
C ASN A 32 0.83 -0.50 -8.51
N GLY A 33 -0.05 0.50 -8.63
CA GLY A 33 -1.51 0.28 -8.66
C GLY A 33 -1.96 -0.58 -9.85
N GLY A 34 -1.30 -0.43 -11.00
CA GLY A 34 -1.50 -1.30 -12.16
C GLY A 34 -1.05 -2.74 -11.88
N ARG A 35 0.15 -2.90 -11.32
CA ARG A 35 0.77 -4.20 -11.02
C ARG A 35 -0.07 -5.01 -10.04
N LEU A 36 -0.61 -4.39 -8.99
CA LEU A 36 -1.44 -5.07 -8.00
C LEU A 36 -2.72 -5.67 -8.63
N ASN A 37 -3.35 -4.94 -9.54
CA ASN A 37 -4.51 -5.41 -10.30
C ASN A 37 -4.15 -6.54 -11.27
N GLU A 38 -2.98 -6.48 -11.89
CA GLU A 38 -2.48 -7.54 -12.76
C GLU A 38 -2.20 -8.82 -11.98
N LEU A 39 -1.48 -8.74 -10.87
CA LEU A 39 -1.22 -9.88 -9.97
C LEU A 39 -2.51 -10.57 -9.54
N THR A 40 -3.53 -9.79 -9.19
CA THR A 40 -4.85 -10.32 -8.81
C THR A 40 -5.49 -11.12 -9.95
N LYS A 41 -5.40 -10.62 -11.19
CA LYS A 41 -5.91 -11.32 -12.39
C LYS A 41 -5.09 -12.56 -12.71
N GLU A 42 -3.77 -12.48 -12.62
CA GLU A 42 -2.84 -13.58 -12.87
C GLU A 42 -3.04 -14.72 -11.87
N LEU A 43 -3.09 -14.41 -10.57
CA LEU A 43 -3.40 -15.37 -9.50
C LEU A 43 -4.74 -16.06 -9.74
N ARG A 44 -5.77 -15.32 -10.16
CA ARG A 44 -7.08 -15.91 -10.48
C ARG A 44 -6.99 -16.89 -11.65
N LYS A 45 -6.25 -16.55 -12.71
CA LYS A 45 -6.02 -17.44 -13.87
C LYS A 45 -5.23 -18.68 -13.45
N LEU A 46 -4.17 -18.49 -12.68
CA LEU A 46 -3.28 -19.56 -12.23
C LEU A 46 -4.02 -20.55 -11.31
N LYS A 47 -4.81 -20.05 -10.35
CA LYS A 47 -5.72 -20.88 -9.53
C LYS A 47 -6.69 -21.69 -10.39
N SER A 48 -7.15 -21.14 -11.50
CA SER A 48 -8.01 -21.89 -12.43
C SER A 48 -7.24 -22.97 -13.20
N GLN A 49 -6.01 -22.68 -13.63
CA GLN A 49 -5.15 -23.65 -14.31
C GLN A 49 -4.78 -24.81 -13.37
N ILE A 50 -4.38 -24.51 -12.13
CA ILE A 50 -4.05 -25.51 -11.11
C ILE A 50 -5.21 -26.49 -10.91
N ARG A 51 -6.46 -26.00 -10.81
CA ARG A 51 -7.65 -26.85 -10.64
C ARG A 51 -7.90 -27.80 -11.81
N CYS A 52 -7.51 -27.41 -13.03
CA CYS A 52 -7.76 -28.19 -14.23
C CYS A 52 -6.56 -29.07 -14.63
N GLU A 53 -5.40 -28.88 -14.02
CA GLU A 53 -4.18 -29.62 -14.33
C GLU A 53 -4.24 -31.03 -13.73
N LYS A 54 -4.06 -32.03 -14.60
CA LYS A 54 -4.11 -33.46 -14.24
C LYS A 54 -2.71 -34.04 -14.03
N ASP A 55 -1.68 -33.41 -14.61
CA ASP A 55 -0.28 -33.77 -14.43
C ASP A 55 0.23 -33.21 -13.10
N GLU A 56 0.54 -34.11 -12.16
CA GLU A 56 1.01 -33.73 -10.81
C GLU A 56 2.30 -32.89 -10.83
N LYS A 57 3.23 -33.17 -11.75
CA LYS A 57 4.48 -32.41 -11.85
C LYS A 57 4.19 -30.98 -12.32
N LYS A 58 3.33 -30.82 -13.33
CA LYS A 58 2.90 -29.50 -13.79
C LYS A 58 2.11 -28.75 -12.73
N ARG A 59 1.21 -29.44 -12.02
CA ARG A 59 0.44 -28.82 -10.93
C ARG A 59 1.33 -28.23 -9.85
N LYS A 60 2.36 -28.97 -9.40
CA LYS A 60 3.34 -28.47 -8.40
C LYS A 60 4.12 -27.25 -8.88
N ILE A 61 4.46 -27.18 -10.17
CA ILE A 61 5.11 -26.00 -10.75
C ILE A 61 4.16 -24.80 -10.72
N LEU A 62 2.89 -25.00 -11.09
CA LEU A 62 1.88 -23.94 -11.06
C LEU A 62 1.57 -23.48 -9.62
N GLU A 63 1.49 -24.39 -8.66
CA GLU A 63 1.32 -24.09 -7.23
C GLU A 63 2.48 -23.24 -6.69
N ARG A 64 3.73 -23.58 -7.04
CA ARG A 64 4.89 -22.77 -6.64
C ARG A 64 4.86 -21.36 -7.24
N ASN A 65 4.51 -21.24 -8.52
CA ASN A 65 4.34 -19.93 -9.16
C ASN A 65 3.20 -19.12 -8.52
N GLU A 66 2.16 -19.79 -8.02
CA GLU A 66 1.05 -19.13 -7.31
C GLU A 66 1.48 -18.60 -5.96
N GLU A 67 2.26 -19.36 -5.20
CA GLU A 67 2.86 -18.89 -3.94
C GLU A 67 3.77 -17.68 -4.16
N ASP A 68 4.60 -17.68 -5.21
CA ASP A 68 5.52 -16.58 -5.49
C ASP A 68 4.77 -15.30 -5.89
N LEU A 69 3.73 -15.40 -6.74
CA LEU A 69 2.89 -14.25 -7.11
C LEU A 69 2.02 -13.76 -5.94
N GLU A 70 1.57 -14.66 -5.05
CA GLU A 70 0.80 -14.31 -3.87
C GLU A 70 1.65 -13.51 -2.88
N LYS A 71 2.93 -13.90 -2.70
CA LYS A 71 3.89 -13.12 -1.89
C LYS A 71 4.08 -11.71 -2.43
N GLU A 72 4.34 -11.58 -3.74
CA GLU A 72 4.48 -10.26 -4.39
C GLU A 72 3.22 -9.41 -4.19
N ARG A 73 2.02 -9.99 -4.36
CA ARG A 73 0.76 -9.27 -4.12
C ARG A 73 0.63 -8.79 -2.68
N VAL A 74 0.95 -9.65 -1.71
CA VAL A 74 0.88 -9.33 -0.28
C VAL A 74 1.90 -8.26 0.12
N GLU A 75 3.10 -8.30 -0.45
CA GLU A 75 4.13 -7.27 -0.23
C GLU A 75 3.62 -5.91 -0.69
N LEU A 76 3.09 -5.83 -1.91
CA LEU A 76 2.49 -4.59 -2.44
C LEU A 76 1.26 -4.13 -1.63
N GLU A 77 0.37 -5.03 -1.21
CA GLU A 77 -0.77 -4.67 -0.34
C GLU A 77 -0.29 -4.09 1.01
N ASN A 78 0.78 -4.64 1.58
CA ASN A 78 1.34 -4.16 2.84
C ASN A 78 2.04 -2.80 2.68
N GLU A 79 2.76 -2.58 1.58
CA GLU A 79 3.35 -1.28 1.28
C GLU A 79 2.28 -0.20 1.14
N LYS A 80 1.24 -0.47 0.34
CA LYS A 80 0.10 0.43 0.20
C LYS A 80 -0.51 0.78 1.55
N LYS A 81 -0.79 -0.25 2.36
CA LYS A 81 -1.43 -0.08 3.67
C LYS A 81 -0.59 0.79 4.61
N LYS A 82 0.73 0.61 4.63
CA LYS A 82 1.63 1.47 5.44
C LYS A 82 1.52 2.93 5.03
N LEU A 83 1.51 3.22 3.73
CA LEU A 83 1.36 4.58 3.21
C LEU A 83 -0.01 5.19 3.54
N GLU A 84 -1.08 4.39 3.48
CA GLU A 84 -2.42 4.80 3.91
C GLU A 84 -2.49 5.11 5.41
N ASP A 85 -1.87 4.26 6.23
CA ASP A 85 -1.79 4.43 7.69
C ASP A 85 -0.98 5.69 8.05
N ASP A 86 0.16 5.93 7.41
CA ASP A 86 0.98 7.15 7.59
C ASP A 86 0.16 8.41 7.23
N LYS A 87 -0.50 8.40 6.07
CA LYS A 87 -1.37 9.52 5.64
C LYS A 87 -2.49 9.78 6.64
N LYS A 88 -3.09 8.73 7.20
CA LYS A 88 -4.16 8.83 8.20
C LYS A 88 -3.63 9.35 9.54
N GLU A 89 -2.46 8.91 9.98
CA GLU A 89 -1.81 9.39 11.19
C GLU A 89 -1.54 10.89 11.11
N TRP A 90 -0.88 11.35 10.04
CA TRP A 90 -0.60 12.76 9.85
C TRP A 90 -1.87 13.59 9.65
N GLY A 91 -2.88 13.04 8.97
CA GLY A 91 -4.18 13.69 8.83
C GLY A 91 -4.89 13.90 10.18
N ASN A 92 -4.83 12.90 11.07
CA ASN A 92 -5.40 13.01 12.41
C ASN A 92 -4.60 13.97 13.30
N THR A 93 -3.27 13.95 13.20
CA THR A 93 -2.38 14.88 13.92
C THR A 93 -2.68 16.32 13.49
N PHE A 94 -2.82 16.56 12.18
CA PHE A 94 -3.18 17.86 11.64
C PHE A 94 -4.53 18.36 12.16
N LYS A 95 -5.57 17.51 12.15
CA LYS A 95 -6.91 17.85 12.69
C LYS A 95 -6.85 18.28 14.15
N LYS A 96 -6.12 17.54 14.98
CA LYS A 96 -5.91 17.89 16.40
C LYS A 96 -5.20 19.23 16.56
N PHE A 97 -4.26 19.56 15.68
CA PHE A 97 -3.56 20.85 15.70
C PHE A 97 -4.46 22.02 15.31
N VAL A 98 -5.36 21.85 14.34
CA VAL A 98 -6.27 22.92 13.89
C VAL A 98 -7.55 23.05 14.74
N GLY A 99 -7.77 22.15 15.70
CA GLY A 99 -8.85 22.24 16.68
C GLY A 99 -10.20 21.70 16.20
N GLU A 100 -10.19 20.74 15.28
CA GLU A 100 -11.38 19.95 14.91
C GLU A 100 -11.54 18.68 15.76
#